data_AF-A0A942J986-F1
#
_entry.id   AF-A0A942J986-F1
#
_cell.length_a   1.000
_cell.length_b   1.000
_cell.length_c   1.000
_cell.angle_alpha   90.00
_cell.angle_beta   90.00
_cell.angle_gamma   90.00
#
_symmetry.space_group_name_H-M   'P 1'
#
loop_
_entity.id
_entity.type
_entity.pdbx_description
1 polymer ?
#
loop_
_entity_poly.entity_id
_entity_poly.type
_entity_poly.pdbx_seq_one_letter_code
_entity_poly.pdbx_strand_id
1 'polypeptide(L)'
;MASNNGKDKSLESWIWDAACSIRGAKDAPKYKDYILPLIFTKRLCDVFDDELNRIAKEVGSRKKAFQLAKADHKLVRFYLPLVPDDPEQPVWSVIRKLSDKIGEGVTTHMRAIARENPLLQGIIDRVDFNATTHGQRDLDDDRLSNLIEAVSTKRLGLDDVEADIIGKSYEYLIRKFAEGGGQSAGEFYTPPEVGTIMSHVLQPEPGMEIYDPTCGSGGLLVKCEIAMEESAQGKKRTVAPLKLFGQEFTPETWAMANMNMIIHDMEGQIEIGDTFKNPKFRTKQGKLRTFDRVVANPMWNQDWFTEADYDNDELDRFPAGAGFPGKSSADWGWVQHMHASLNATGRGAVVLDTGAASRGSGNAGTNKEKTVRQWFVDHDLIEAVL
;
A
#
# COMPACT_ATOMS: atom_id res chain seq x y z
N MET A 1 7.36 43.67 -9.15
CA MET A 1 6.57 42.90 -10.13
C MET A 1 5.85 41.82 -9.34
N ALA A 2 4.51 41.88 -9.31
CA ALA A 2 3.70 40.93 -8.57
C ALA A 2 3.79 39.55 -9.26
N SER A 3 4.31 38.55 -8.55
CA SER A 3 4.22 37.15 -8.98
C SER A 3 2.81 36.65 -8.73
N ASN A 4 2.20 36.16 -9.79
CA ASN A 4 0.84 35.66 -9.87
C ASN A 4 0.72 34.37 -9.03
N ASN A 5 0.31 34.47 -7.76
CA ASN A 5 -0.07 33.31 -6.95
C ASN A 5 -1.44 32.79 -7.43
N GLY A 6 -1.42 32.00 -8.50
CA GLY A 6 -2.50 31.05 -8.76
C GLY A 6 -2.62 30.14 -7.54
N LYS A 7 -3.80 30.10 -6.91
CA LYS A 7 -4.08 29.16 -5.81
C LYS A 7 -4.03 27.74 -6.36
N ASP A 8 -2.85 27.12 -6.39
CA ASP A 8 -2.76 25.67 -6.55
C ASP A 8 -3.50 25.04 -5.38
N LYS A 9 -4.55 24.28 -5.70
CA LYS A 9 -5.29 23.50 -4.70
C LYS A 9 -4.33 22.53 -4.04
N SER A 10 -4.44 22.37 -2.72
CA SER A 10 -3.68 21.32 -2.03
C SER A 10 -4.00 19.96 -2.64
N LEU A 11 -3.04 19.04 -2.54
CA LEU A 11 -3.23 17.67 -3.01
C LEU A 11 -4.51 17.05 -2.47
N GLU A 12 -4.73 17.20 -1.17
CA GLU A 12 -5.92 16.77 -0.44
C GLU A 12 -7.22 17.36 -1.03
N SER A 13 -7.24 18.66 -1.35
CA SER A 13 -8.40 19.30 -1.98
C SER A 13 -8.67 18.74 -3.37
N TRP A 14 -7.63 18.44 -4.15
CA TRP A 14 -7.79 17.85 -5.48
C TRP A 14 -8.35 16.43 -5.42
N ILE A 15 -7.84 15.59 -4.51
CA ILE A 15 -8.38 14.24 -4.26
C ILE A 15 -9.83 14.32 -3.79
N TRP A 16 -10.15 15.28 -2.93
CA TRP A 16 -11.52 15.47 -2.45
C TRP A 16 -12.49 15.87 -3.56
N ASP A 17 -12.06 16.74 -4.46
CA ASP A 17 -12.85 17.14 -5.63
C ASP A 17 -13.11 15.93 -6.54
N ALA A 18 -12.09 15.10 -6.77
CA ALA A 18 -12.24 13.83 -7.48
C ALA A 18 -13.24 12.89 -6.76
N ALA A 19 -13.18 12.77 -5.44
CA ALA A 19 -14.13 11.98 -4.67
C ALA A 19 -15.56 12.53 -4.73
N CYS A 20 -15.71 13.86 -4.68
CA CYS A 20 -17.00 14.53 -4.79
C CYS A 20 -17.67 14.30 -6.14
N SER A 21 -16.88 14.15 -7.22
CA SER A 21 -17.40 13.96 -8.59
C SER A 21 -18.25 12.70 -8.79
N ILE A 22 -18.06 11.69 -7.93
CA ILE A 22 -18.77 10.40 -8.00
C ILE A 22 -19.67 10.13 -6.79
N ARG A 23 -19.85 11.13 -5.91
CA ARG A 23 -20.65 11.02 -4.69
C ARG A 23 -22.13 10.72 -5.02
N GLY A 24 -22.75 9.82 -4.26
CA GLY A 24 -24.12 9.32 -4.44
C GLY A 24 -24.27 8.05 -5.30
N ALA A 25 -23.21 7.55 -5.95
CA ALA A 25 -23.26 6.30 -6.75
C ALA A 25 -23.08 5.00 -5.94
N LYS A 26 -22.26 5.03 -4.88
CA LYS A 26 -21.86 3.88 -4.07
C LYS A 26 -21.67 4.33 -2.62
N ASP A 27 -21.53 3.36 -1.71
CA ASP A 27 -21.10 3.65 -0.34
C ASP A 27 -19.77 4.40 -0.37
N ALA A 28 -19.65 5.49 0.41
CA ALA A 28 -18.49 6.38 0.40
C ALA A 28 -17.12 5.64 0.47
N PRO A 29 -16.96 4.55 1.26
CA PRO A 29 -15.72 3.79 1.29
C PRO A 29 -15.35 3.09 -0.02
N LYS A 30 -16.32 2.70 -0.86
CA LYS A 30 -16.09 2.00 -2.14
C LYS A 30 -15.56 2.91 -3.24
N TYR A 31 -15.62 4.24 -3.07
CA TYR A 31 -15.09 5.18 -4.06
C TYR A 31 -13.57 5.10 -4.21
N LYS A 32 -12.87 4.78 -3.12
CA LYS A 32 -11.41 4.60 -3.15
C LYS A 32 -10.99 3.56 -4.19
N ASP A 33 -11.82 2.54 -4.42
CA ASP A 33 -11.55 1.48 -5.37
C ASP A 33 -11.57 1.97 -6.82
N TYR A 34 -12.31 3.04 -7.14
CA TYR A 34 -12.32 3.64 -8.48
C TYR A 34 -11.28 4.77 -8.61
N ILE A 35 -11.14 5.58 -7.57
CA ILE A 35 -10.29 6.78 -7.60
C ILE A 35 -8.81 6.40 -7.63
N LEU A 36 -8.37 5.48 -6.78
CA LEU A 36 -6.94 5.17 -6.64
C LEU A 36 -6.34 4.51 -7.89
N PRO A 37 -6.97 3.50 -8.52
CA PRO A 37 -6.43 2.95 -9.76
C PRO A 37 -6.40 3.98 -10.88
N LEU A 38 -7.34 4.92 -10.92
CA LEU A 38 -7.37 5.98 -11.92
C LEU A 38 -6.24 7.01 -11.70
N ILE A 39 -6.03 7.45 -10.46
CA ILE A 39 -4.89 8.32 -10.10
C ILE A 39 -3.55 7.62 -10.39
N PHE A 40 -3.45 6.34 -10.05
CA PHE A 40 -2.26 5.54 -10.34
C PHE A 40 -2.02 5.41 -11.85
N THR A 41 -3.06 5.14 -12.64
CA THR A 41 -2.96 5.09 -14.10
C THR A 41 -2.57 6.45 -14.69
N LYS A 42 -3.10 7.56 -14.13
CA LYS A 42 -2.68 8.91 -14.51
C LYS A 42 -1.20 9.14 -14.24
N ARG A 43 -0.70 8.75 -13.06
CA ARG A 43 0.73 8.79 -12.70
C ARG A 43 1.57 8.00 -13.69
N LEU A 44 1.17 6.78 -14.04
CA LEU A 44 1.86 5.97 -15.06
C LEU A 44 1.90 6.68 -16.42
N CYS A 45 0.80 7.28 -16.86
CA CYS A 45 0.74 8.01 -18.12
C CYS A 45 1.67 9.23 -18.12
N ASP A 46 1.68 10.03 -17.05
CA ASP A 46 2.51 11.23 -16.99
C ASP A 46 4.01 10.91 -16.90
N VAL A 47 4.39 9.85 -16.15
CA VAL A 47 5.78 9.38 -16.08
C VAL A 47 6.22 8.80 -17.42
N PHE A 48 5.35 8.02 -18.10
CA PHE A 48 5.62 7.54 -19.45
C PHE A 48 5.80 8.71 -20.43
N ASP A 49 5.01 9.79 -20.28
CA ASP A 49 5.21 11.04 -21.02
C ASP A 49 6.58 11.69 -20.74
N ASP A 50 7.06 11.70 -19.48
CA ASP A 50 8.41 12.19 -19.13
C ASP A 50 9.50 11.38 -19.85
N GLU A 51 9.38 10.05 -19.82
CA GLU A 51 10.31 9.13 -20.47
C GLU A 51 10.31 9.28 -22.00
N LEU A 52 9.12 9.34 -22.61
CA LEU A 52 8.97 9.58 -24.05
C LEU A 52 9.56 10.93 -24.46
N ASN A 53 9.35 11.99 -23.68
CA ASN A 53 9.92 13.30 -23.93
C ASN A 53 11.46 13.28 -23.85
N ARG A 54 12.02 12.52 -22.91
CA ARG A 54 13.47 12.31 -22.81
C ARG A 54 14.01 11.61 -24.07
N ILE A 55 13.39 10.49 -24.47
CA ILE A 55 13.79 9.75 -25.69
C ILE A 55 13.61 10.63 -26.93
N ALA A 56 12.53 11.40 -27.02
CA ALA A 56 12.23 12.27 -28.15
C ALA A 56 13.31 13.34 -28.38
N LYS A 57 13.94 13.85 -27.31
CA LYS A 57 15.09 14.77 -27.41
C LYS A 57 16.29 14.14 -28.11
N GLU A 58 16.48 12.83 -27.95
CA GLU A 58 17.58 12.08 -28.57
C GLU A 58 17.27 11.70 -30.03
N VAL A 59 16.01 11.35 -30.34
CA VAL A 59 15.63 10.80 -31.67
C VAL A 59 14.89 11.78 -32.58
N GLY A 60 14.57 12.96 -32.06
CA GLY A 60 14.06 14.12 -32.79
C GLY A 60 12.53 14.23 -32.92
N SER A 61 11.74 13.30 -32.36
CA SER A 61 10.28 13.45 -32.26
C SER A 61 9.64 12.46 -31.28
N ARG A 62 8.48 12.82 -30.70
CA ARG A 62 7.69 11.91 -29.85
C ARG A 62 7.18 10.70 -30.64
N LYS A 63 6.81 10.89 -31.92
CA LYS A 63 6.41 9.78 -32.80
C LYS A 63 7.48 8.67 -32.89
N LYS A 64 8.76 9.05 -33.04
CA LYS A 64 9.86 8.08 -33.05
C LYS A 64 10.10 7.48 -31.66
N ALA A 65 9.96 8.28 -30.60
CA ALA A 65 10.06 7.78 -29.23
C ALA A 65 9.02 6.68 -28.94
N PHE A 66 7.76 6.86 -29.34
CA PHE A 66 6.73 5.82 -29.24
C PHE A 66 7.10 4.54 -30.01
N GLN A 67 7.62 4.67 -31.24
CA GLN A 67 8.05 3.52 -32.04
C GLN A 67 9.16 2.72 -31.36
N LEU A 68 10.11 3.43 -30.74
CA LEU A 68 11.20 2.80 -30.00
C LEU A 68 10.71 2.15 -28.71
N ALA A 69 9.91 2.84 -27.90
CA ALA A 69 9.34 2.29 -26.68
C ALA A 69 8.49 1.03 -26.94
N LYS A 70 7.79 0.98 -28.07
CA LYS A 70 7.05 -0.21 -28.53
C LYS A 70 7.96 -1.34 -29.02
N ALA A 71 9.10 -1.02 -29.64
CA ALA A 71 10.04 -2.02 -30.14
C ALA A 71 10.91 -2.60 -29.02
N ASP A 72 11.25 -1.79 -28.01
CA ASP A 72 12.02 -2.18 -26.85
C ASP A 72 11.43 -1.55 -25.58
N HIS A 73 10.63 -2.34 -24.86
CA HIS A 73 9.96 -1.90 -23.63
C HIS A 73 10.97 -1.54 -22.52
N LYS A 74 12.25 -1.93 -22.62
CA LYS A 74 13.27 -1.61 -21.62
C LYS A 74 13.68 -0.14 -21.62
N LEU A 75 13.31 0.62 -22.65
CA LEU A 75 13.59 2.06 -22.75
C LEU A 75 12.75 2.90 -21.78
N VAL A 76 11.69 2.31 -21.25
CA VAL A 76 10.69 2.92 -20.38
C VAL A 76 10.47 2.01 -19.18
N ARG A 77 10.03 2.57 -18.06
CA ARG A 77 9.81 1.78 -16.85
C ARG A 77 8.60 0.85 -17.00
N PHE A 78 7.52 1.39 -17.56
CA PHE A 78 6.31 0.64 -17.90
C PHE A 78 5.91 1.02 -19.32
N TYR A 79 5.63 0.01 -20.16
CA TYR A 79 5.15 0.27 -21.51
C TYR A 79 3.64 0.45 -21.49
N LEU A 80 3.15 1.63 -21.88
CA LEU A 80 1.73 1.89 -21.96
C LEU A 80 1.31 1.82 -23.43
N PRO A 81 0.46 0.83 -23.84
CA PRO A 81 -0.04 0.71 -25.21
C PRO A 81 -1.15 1.73 -25.51
N LEU A 82 -0.94 2.99 -25.12
CA LEU A 82 -1.85 4.11 -25.28
C LEU A 82 -1.17 5.14 -26.21
N VAL A 83 -1.61 5.20 -27.46
CA VAL A 83 -1.06 6.12 -28.46
C VAL A 83 -2.14 7.12 -28.86
N PRO A 84 -1.99 8.41 -28.50
CA PRO A 84 -2.91 9.46 -28.95
C PRO A 84 -2.86 9.63 -30.48
N ASP A 85 -3.96 10.13 -31.06
CA ASP A 85 -4.04 10.43 -32.51
C ASP A 85 -2.96 11.42 -32.96
N ASP A 86 -2.67 12.40 -32.11
CA ASP A 86 -1.55 13.32 -32.24
C ASP A 86 -0.48 12.95 -31.22
N PRO A 87 0.70 12.42 -31.63
CA PRO A 87 1.75 12.01 -30.72
C PRO A 87 2.27 13.09 -29.78
N GLU A 88 2.04 14.37 -30.06
CA GLU A 88 2.40 15.49 -29.19
C GLU A 88 1.43 15.69 -28.02
N GLN A 89 0.26 15.04 -28.05
CA GLN A 89 -0.67 15.06 -26.93
C GLN A 89 -0.19 14.14 -25.80
N PRO A 90 -0.58 14.44 -24.55
CA PRO A 90 -0.32 13.56 -23.41
C PRO A 90 -0.93 12.18 -23.62
N VAL A 91 -0.25 11.13 -23.14
CA VAL A 91 -0.71 9.74 -23.22
C VAL A 91 -2.07 9.57 -22.56
N TRP A 92 -2.28 10.26 -21.43
CA TRP A 92 -3.55 10.28 -20.71
C TRP A 92 -4.75 10.76 -21.55
N SER A 93 -4.50 11.50 -22.64
CA SER A 93 -5.56 11.99 -23.52
C SER A 93 -6.39 10.87 -24.17
N VAL A 94 -5.82 9.67 -24.34
CA VAL A 94 -6.54 8.49 -24.84
C VAL A 94 -7.70 8.13 -23.92
N ILE A 95 -7.48 8.15 -22.61
CA ILE A 95 -8.52 7.89 -21.60
C ILE A 95 -9.43 9.12 -21.44
N ARG A 96 -8.84 10.31 -21.36
CA ARG A 96 -9.59 11.56 -21.15
C ARG A 96 -10.63 11.85 -22.23
N LYS A 97 -10.34 11.50 -23.49
CA LYS A 97 -11.22 11.79 -24.64
C LYS A 97 -12.33 10.75 -24.86
N LEU A 98 -12.42 9.71 -24.04
CA LEU A 98 -13.52 8.75 -24.12
C LEU A 98 -14.85 9.47 -23.91
N SER A 99 -15.75 9.38 -24.90
CA SER A 99 -17.05 10.05 -24.89
C SER A 99 -18.24 9.11 -25.06
N ASP A 100 -17.99 7.84 -25.36
CA ASP A 100 -19.00 6.78 -25.45
C ASP A 100 -18.43 5.51 -24.81
N LYS A 101 -19.30 4.73 -24.15
CA LYS A 101 -18.95 3.51 -23.40
C LYS A 101 -17.71 3.69 -22.52
N ILE A 102 -17.68 4.76 -21.74
CA ILE A 102 -16.48 5.21 -21.02
C ILE A 102 -15.99 4.11 -20.08
N GLY A 103 -16.89 3.45 -19.34
CA GLY A 103 -16.52 2.33 -18.46
C GLY A 103 -15.85 1.17 -19.20
N GLU A 104 -16.33 0.81 -20.39
CA GLU A 104 -15.72 -0.24 -21.22
C GLU A 104 -14.34 0.19 -21.73
N GLY A 105 -14.22 1.43 -22.22
CA GLY A 105 -12.96 2.01 -22.70
C GLY A 105 -11.88 2.04 -21.63
N VAL A 106 -12.19 2.59 -20.45
CA VAL A 106 -11.27 2.65 -19.30
C VAL A 106 -10.81 1.24 -18.91
N THR A 107 -11.75 0.32 -18.74
CA THR A 107 -11.45 -1.07 -18.37
C THR A 107 -10.56 -1.75 -19.41
N THR A 108 -10.83 -1.53 -20.70
CA THR A 108 -10.04 -2.08 -21.80
C THR A 108 -8.61 -1.55 -21.79
N HIS A 109 -8.43 -0.24 -21.61
CA HIS A 109 -7.12 0.38 -21.54
C HIS A 109 -6.30 -0.08 -20.33
N MET A 110 -6.91 -0.14 -19.14
CA MET A 110 -6.22 -0.61 -17.93
C MET A 110 -5.79 -2.08 -18.05
N ARG A 111 -6.66 -2.94 -18.59
CA ARG A 111 -6.30 -4.35 -18.91
C ARG A 111 -5.19 -4.45 -19.95
N ALA A 112 -5.17 -3.57 -20.95
CA ALA A 112 -4.09 -3.55 -21.94
C ALA A 112 -2.74 -3.15 -21.30
N ILE A 113 -2.72 -2.14 -20.44
CA ILE A 113 -1.53 -1.75 -19.68
C ILE A 113 -1.06 -2.93 -18.80
N ALA A 114 -1.97 -3.58 -18.06
CA ALA A 114 -1.61 -4.70 -17.18
C ALA A 114 -0.99 -5.87 -17.96
N ARG A 115 -1.52 -6.21 -19.14
CA ARG A 115 -0.98 -7.29 -19.99
C ARG A 115 0.45 -7.04 -20.45
N GLU A 116 0.79 -5.80 -20.75
CA GLU A 116 2.15 -5.43 -21.19
C GLU A 116 3.14 -5.34 -20.02
N ASN A 117 2.64 -5.28 -18.78
CA ASN A 117 3.45 -5.03 -17.58
C ASN A 117 3.08 -6.02 -16.46
N PRO A 118 3.78 -7.16 -16.34
CA PRO A 118 3.45 -8.20 -15.36
C PRO A 118 3.32 -7.72 -13.91
N LEU A 119 4.11 -6.70 -13.52
CA LEU A 119 4.05 -6.10 -12.18
C LEU A 119 2.74 -5.36 -11.90
N LEU A 120 1.97 -4.98 -12.92
CA LEU A 120 0.71 -4.25 -12.79
C LEU A 120 -0.52 -5.18 -12.82
N GLN A 121 -0.32 -6.47 -13.08
CA GLN A 121 -1.37 -7.45 -13.22
C GLN A 121 -2.09 -7.71 -11.90
N GLY A 122 -3.43 -7.60 -11.90
CA GLY A 122 -4.25 -7.72 -10.69
C GLY A 122 -4.25 -6.47 -9.81
N ILE A 123 -3.49 -5.43 -10.18
CA ILE A 123 -3.43 -4.16 -9.46
C ILE A 123 -4.35 -3.15 -10.15
N ILE A 124 -4.00 -2.77 -11.38
CA ILE A 124 -4.72 -1.70 -12.10
C ILE A 124 -5.97 -2.24 -12.79
N ASP A 125 -5.97 -3.51 -13.19
CA ASP A 125 -7.05 -4.13 -13.96
C ASP A 125 -8.03 -4.94 -13.10
N ARG A 126 -7.92 -4.81 -11.77
CA ARG A 126 -8.82 -5.42 -10.78
C ARG A 126 -10.23 -4.86 -10.87
N VAL A 127 -10.36 -3.57 -11.14
CA VAL A 127 -11.65 -2.88 -11.14
C VAL A 127 -12.20 -2.86 -12.55
N ASP A 128 -13.40 -3.42 -12.70
CA ASP A 128 -14.17 -3.30 -13.93
C ASP A 128 -15.03 -2.03 -13.86
N PHE A 129 -14.62 -1.00 -14.60
CA PHE A 129 -15.35 0.26 -14.69
C PHE A 129 -16.65 0.11 -15.50
N ASN A 130 -16.83 -1.01 -16.22
CA ASN A 130 -18.05 -1.37 -16.93
C ASN A 130 -18.97 -2.32 -16.14
N ALA A 131 -18.66 -2.60 -14.87
CA ALA A 131 -19.46 -3.49 -14.03
C ALA A 131 -20.94 -3.06 -13.98
N THR A 132 -21.83 -4.06 -13.98
CA THR A 132 -23.27 -3.85 -13.87
C THR A 132 -23.89 -4.74 -12.81
N THR A 133 -24.88 -4.20 -12.11
CA THR A 133 -25.76 -4.93 -11.20
C THR A 133 -27.18 -4.84 -11.74
N HIS A 134 -27.78 -6.00 -12.09
CA HIS A 134 -29.13 -6.07 -12.67
C HIS A 134 -29.29 -5.22 -13.95
N GLY A 135 -28.23 -5.18 -14.78
CA GLY A 135 -28.22 -4.41 -16.03
C GLY A 135 -28.04 -2.89 -15.85
N GLN A 136 -27.88 -2.41 -14.62
CA GLN A 136 -27.55 -1.02 -14.31
C GLN A 136 -26.06 -0.89 -14.06
N ARG A 137 -25.43 0.16 -14.59
CA ARG A 137 -24.01 0.44 -14.35
C ARG A 137 -23.78 0.75 -12.87
N ASP A 138 -22.79 0.09 -12.29
CA ASP A 138 -22.33 0.31 -10.92
C ASP A 138 -21.75 1.72 -10.72
N LEU A 139 -21.13 2.25 -11.77
CA LEU A 139 -20.69 3.63 -11.92
C LEU A 139 -21.07 4.06 -13.34
N ASP A 140 -21.99 5.02 -13.44
CA ASP A 140 -22.44 5.55 -14.72
C ASP A 140 -21.35 6.37 -15.44
N ASP A 141 -21.47 6.49 -16.76
CA ASP A 141 -20.46 7.12 -17.61
C ASP A 141 -20.34 8.63 -17.33
N ASP A 142 -21.42 9.32 -16.93
CA ASP A 142 -21.37 10.74 -16.58
C ASP A 142 -20.49 10.98 -15.34
N ARG A 143 -20.68 10.18 -14.29
CA ARG A 143 -19.83 10.24 -13.09
C ARG A 143 -18.41 9.82 -13.37
N LEU A 144 -18.18 8.78 -14.16
CA LEU A 144 -16.84 8.36 -14.55
C LEU A 144 -16.12 9.44 -15.38
N SER A 145 -16.83 10.09 -16.29
CA SER A 145 -16.32 11.24 -17.06
C SER A 145 -15.92 12.39 -16.15
N ASN A 146 -16.78 12.76 -15.18
CA ASN A 146 -16.47 13.79 -14.19
C ASN A 146 -15.24 13.45 -13.35
N LEU A 147 -15.08 12.18 -12.97
CA LEU A 147 -13.89 11.71 -12.24
C LEU A 147 -12.62 11.82 -13.09
N ILE A 148 -12.69 11.40 -14.35
CA ILE A 148 -11.57 11.49 -15.30
C ILE A 148 -11.17 12.96 -15.48
N GLU A 149 -12.13 13.88 -15.64
CA GLU A 149 -11.85 15.31 -15.74
C GLU A 149 -11.24 15.87 -14.44
N ALA A 150 -11.77 15.49 -13.28
CA ALA A 150 -11.21 15.91 -11.99
C ALA A 150 -9.75 15.47 -11.82
N VAL A 151 -9.45 14.20 -12.12
CA VAL A 151 -8.07 13.66 -12.10
C VAL A 151 -7.18 14.34 -13.14
N SER A 152 -7.75 14.73 -14.29
CA SER A 152 -7.02 15.40 -15.39
C SER A 152 -6.57 16.82 -15.08
N THR A 153 -7.09 17.46 -14.03
CA THR A 153 -6.73 18.84 -13.67
C THR A 153 -5.30 19.00 -13.17
N LYS A 154 -4.62 17.90 -12.82
CA LYS A 154 -3.25 17.91 -12.31
C LYS A 154 -2.34 16.96 -13.09
N ARG A 155 -1.09 17.38 -13.31
CA ARG A 155 -0.03 16.50 -13.79
C ARG A 155 0.66 15.82 -12.61
N LEU A 156 0.95 14.55 -12.77
CA LEU A 156 1.56 13.65 -11.79
C LEU A 156 2.80 13.01 -12.42
N GLY A 157 3.66 13.76 -13.11
CA GLY A 157 4.97 13.27 -13.60
C GLY A 157 6.06 13.36 -12.54
N LEU A 158 7.26 12.87 -12.83
CA LEU A 158 8.33 12.67 -11.84
C LEU A 158 8.65 13.94 -11.03
N ASP A 159 8.62 15.09 -11.69
CA ASP A 159 8.94 16.40 -11.10
C ASP A 159 7.70 17.17 -10.59
N ASP A 160 6.47 16.65 -10.78
CA ASP A 160 5.23 17.38 -10.46
C ASP A 160 4.71 17.11 -9.03
N VAL A 161 4.97 15.92 -8.51
CA VAL A 161 4.48 15.44 -7.21
C VAL A 161 5.51 14.56 -6.54
N GLU A 162 5.54 14.59 -5.21
CA GLU A 162 6.31 13.64 -4.41
C GLU A 162 5.90 12.19 -4.72
N ALA A 163 6.85 11.26 -4.56
CA ALA A 163 6.59 9.84 -4.77
C ALA A 163 5.42 9.31 -3.90
N ASP A 164 5.22 9.85 -2.69
CA ASP A 164 4.17 9.39 -1.77
C ASP A 164 2.73 9.83 -2.13
N ILE A 165 2.49 10.24 -3.37
CA ILE A 165 1.20 10.74 -3.85
C ILE A 165 0.04 9.75 -3.61
N ILE A 166 0.23 8.46 -3.87
CA ILE A 166 -0.83 7.44 -3.69
C ILE A 166 -1.07 7.11 -2.23
N GLY A 167 -0.01 6.95 -1.43
CA GLY A 167 -0.11 6.74 0.02
C GLY A 167 -0.89 7.88 0.68
N LYS A 168 -0.49 9.13 0.41
CA LYS A 168 -1.19 10.34 0.90
C LYS A 168 -2.62 10.43 0.38
N SER A 169 -2.87 10.06 -0.88
CA SER A 169 -4.22 10.06 -1.44
C SER A 169 -5.13 9.07 -0.75
N TYR A 170 -4.63 7.86 -0.48
CA TYR A 170 -5.35 6.84 0.24
C TYR A 170 -5.65 7.26 1.67
N GLU A 171 -4.64 7.69 2.41
CA GLU A 171 -4.79 8.16 3.79
C GLU A 171 -5.87 9.25 3.86
N TYR A 172 -5.78 10.24 2.97
CA TYR A 172 -6.74 11.33 2.95
C TYR A 172 -8.17 10.82 2.71
N LEU A 173 -8.36 9.93 1.73
CA LEU A 173 -9.67 9.34 1.44
C LEU A 173 -10.21 8.54 2.63
N ILE A 174 -9.38 7.67 3.23
CA ILE A 174 -9.78 6.88 4.41
C ILE A 174 -10.13 7.78 5.59
N ARG A 175 -9.29 8.78 5.90
CA ARG A 175 -9.55 9.72 7.00
C ARG A 175 -10.87 10.46 6.78
N LYS A 176 -11.10 10.97 5.56
CA LYS A 176 -12.34 11.68 5.22
C LYS A 176 -13.58 10.78 5.26
N PHE A 177 -13.46 9.51 4.87
CA PHE A 177 -14.57 8.57 4.97
C PHE A 177 -14.82 8.08 6.40
N ALA A 178 -13.78 7.93 7.22
CA ALA A 178 -13.88 7.59 8.64
C ALA A 178 -14.52 8.72 9.47
N GLU A 179 -14.18 9.99 9.18
CA GLU A 179 -14.80 11.19 9.78
C GLU A 179 -16.34 11.19 9.66
N GLY A 180 -16.91 10.52 8.65
CA GLY A 180 -18.35 10.43 8.43
C GLY A 180 -19.03 9.14 8.93
N GLY A 181 -18.26 8.12 9.32
CA GLY A 181 -18.75 6.74 9.51
C GLY A 181 -18.71 6.18 10.94
N GLY A 182 -18.10 6.89 11.89
CA GLY A 182 -18.03 6.46 13.30
C GLY A 182 -17.11 5.25 13.58
N GLN A 183 -16.41 4.73 12.56
CA GLN A 183 -15.35 3.72 12.73
C GLN A 183 -14.01 4.41 13.03
N SER A 184 -13.17 3.78 13.86
CA SER A 184 -11.87 4.34 14.20
C SER A 184 -10.92 4.22 12.99
N ALA A 185 -10.35 5.34 12.54
CA ALA A 185 -9.44 5.34 11.38
C ALA A 185 -8.15 4.54 11.63
N GLY A 186 -7.77 4.34 12.91
CA GLY A 186 -6.56 3.64 13.32
C GLY A 186 -6.55 2.14 13.04
N GLU A 187 -7.73 1.53 12.89
CA GLU A 187 -7.88 0.11 12.49
C GLU A 187 -7.55 -0.13 11.00
N PHE A 188 -7.57 0.92 10.17
CA PHE A 188 -7.37 0.82 8.71
C PHE A 188 -6.09 1.48 8.21
N TYR A 189 -5.45 2.31 9.04
CA TYR A 189 -4.26 3.07 8.68
C TYR A 189 -3.42 3.41 9.91
N THR A 190 -2.11 3.35 9.75
CA THR A 190 -1.16 3.80 10.77
C THR A 190 -0.89 5.30 10.59
N PRO A 191 -1.21 6.16 11.56
CA PRO A 191 -0.94 7.60 11.45
C PRO A 191 0.53 7.88 11.09
N PRO A 192 0.82 8.92 10.25
CA PRO A 192 2.17 9.12 9.73
C PRO A 192 3.21 9.30 10.83
N GLU A 193 2.87 10.02 11.90
CA GLU A 193 3.75 10.28 13.04
C GLU A 193 4.10 8.99 13.79
N VAL A 194 3.13 8.09 13.94
CA VAL A 194 3.33 6.78 14.57
C VAL A 194 4.25 5.93 13.70
N GLY A 195 3.99 5.86 12.39
CA GLY A 195 4.84 5.12 11.45
C GLY A 195 6.27 5.64 11.38
N THR A 196 6.46 6.96 11.46
CA THR A 196 7.79 7.58 11.58
C THR A 196 8.46 7.14 12.87
N ILE A 197 7.83 7.27 14.03
CA ILE A 197 8.45 6.83 15.31
C ILE A 197 8.87 5.35 15.25
N MET A 198 7.98 4.46 14.78
CA MET A 198 8.28 3.03 14.67
C MET A 198 9.48 2.74 13.76
N SER A 199 9.53 3.35 12.57
CA SER A 199 10.61 3.14 11.61
C SER A 199 11.96 3.66 12.11
N HIS A 200 11.99 4.80 12.81
CA HIS A 200 13.22 5.32 13.43
C HIS A 200 13.70 4.46 14.61
N VAL A 201 12.79 3.94 15.44
CA VAL A 201 13.15 3.02 16.54
C VAL A 201 13.74 1.72 16.00
N LEU A 202 13.22 1.21 14.88
CA LEU A 202 13.73 -0.01 14.26
C LEU A 202 15.15 0.15 13.71
N GLN A 203 15.60 1.35 13.35
CA GLN A 203 16.95 1.60 12.80
C GLN A 203 17.28 0.63 11.65
N PRO A 204 16.53 0.66 10.53
CA PRO A 204 16.83 -0.15 9.36
C PRO A 204 18.15 0.29 8.71
N GLU A 205 18.95 -0.67 8.24
CA GLU A 205 20.22 -0.42 7.56
C GLU A 205 20.16 -0.86 6.08
N PRO A 206 20.98 -0.26 5.20
CA PRO A 206 21.00 -0.61 3.77
C PRO A 206 21.09 -2.11 3.50
N GLY A 207 20.19 -2.62 2.64
CA GLY A 207 20.15 -4.02 2.23
C GLY A 207 19.47 -4.99 3.21
N MET A 208 18.95 -4.52 4.35
CA MET A 208 18.17 -5.35 5.28
C MET A 208 16.84 -5.80 4.68
N GLU A 209 16.35 -6.93 5.18
CA GLU A 209 15.01 -7.45 4.87
C GLU A 209 14.02 -7.04 5.97
N ILE A 210 12.96 -6.35 5.58
CA ILE A 210 11.92 -5.83 6.48
C ILE A 210 10.62 -6.57 6.20
N TYR A 211 9.90 -6.99 7.24
CA TYR A 211 8.64 -7.69 7.12
C TYR A 211 7.49 -7.00 7.86
N ASP A 212 6.33 -6.91 7.21
CA ASP A 212 5.07 -6.52 7.84
C ASP A 212 3.99 -7.61 7.59
N PRO A 213 3.58 -8.37 8.63
CA PRO A 213 2.60 -9.44 8.52
C PRO A 213 1.17 -8.97 8.25
N THR A 214 0.91 -7.66 8.37
CA THR A 214 -0.41 -7.03 8.24
C THR A 214 -0.24 -5.69 7.53
N CYS A 215 0.39 -5.72 6.35
CA CYS A 215 1.03 -4.53 5.81
C CYS A 215 0.06 -3.42 5.38
N GLY A 216 -1.23 -3.71 5.24
CA GLY A 216 -2.20 -2.72 4.82
C GLY A 216 -1.77 -2.10 3.50
N SER A 217 -1.68 -0.77 3.43
CA SER A 217 -1.19 -0.01 2.28
C SER A 217 0.32 -0.07 2.03
N GLY A 218 1.07 -0.85 2.80
CA GLY A 218 2.53 -0.87 2.79
C GLY A 218 3.16 0.39 3.42
N GLY A 219 2.37 1.25 4.06
CA GLY A 219 2.86 2.53 4.60
C GLY A 219 4.00 2.39 5.60
N LEU A 220 3.95 1.39 6.49
CA LEU A 220 5.03 1.13 7.46
C LEU A 220 6.32 0.65 6.79
N LEU A 221 6.21 -0.18 5.76
CA LEU A 221 7.35 -0.61 4.95
C LEU A 221 8.00 0.58 4.23
N VAL A 222 7.17 1.47 3.65
CA VAL A 222 7.64 2.71 3.02
C VAL A 222 8.39 3.60 4.02
N LYS A 223 7.86 3.75 5.24
CA LYS A 223 8.52 4.54 6.30
C LYS A 223 9.87 3.95 6.70
N CYS A 224 10.03 2.63 6.68
CA CYS A 224 11.33 2.00 6.95
C CYS A 224 12.37 2.37 5.89
N GLU A 225 12.01 2.36 4.60
CA GLU A 225 12.91 2.80 3.52
C GLU A 225 13.33 4.26 3.73
N ILE A 226 12.36 5.15 3.95
CA ILE A 226 12.62 6.58 4.17
C ILE A 226 13.54 6.80 5.38
N ALA A 227 13.29 6.12 6.51
CA ALA A 227 14.13 6.23 7.70
C ALA A 227 15.56 5.72 7.45
N MET A 228 15.72 4.66 6.65
CA MET A 228 17.03 4.16 6.22
C MET A 228 17.74 5.20 5.35
N GLU A 229 17.08 5.75 4.34
CA GLU A 229 17.62 6.77 3.44
C GLU A 229 18.07 8.01 4.21
N GLU A 230 17.24 8.52 5.13
CA GLU A 230 17.56 9.64 6.01
C GLU A 230 18.81 9.36 6.86
N SER A 231 18.90 8.17 7.46
CA SER A 231 20.07 7.75 8.24
C SER A 231 21.35 7.58 7.40
N ALA A 232 21.18 7.38 6.09
CA ALA A 232 22.26 7.23 5.13
C ALA A 232 22.74 8.56 4.53
N GLN A 233 22.00 9.67 4.73
CA GLN A 233 22.36 10.98 4.19
C GLN A 233 23.79 11.38 4.61
N GLY A 234 24.60 11.79 3.64
CA GLY A 234 26.02 12.13 3.83
C GLY A 234 27.01 11.00 3.55
N LYS A 235 26.55 9.75 3.32
CA LYS A 235 27.41 8.67 2.81
C LYS A 235 27.62 8.87 1.29
N LYS A 236 28.87 8.93 0.83
CA LYS A 236 29.28 9.18 -0.58
C LYS A 236 28.89 8.08 -1.60
N ARG A 237 27.83 7.30 -1.38
CA ARG A 237 27.42 6.18 -2.25
C ARG A 237 25.91 6.07 -2.34
N THR A 238 25.46 5.59 -3.49
CA THR A 238 24.19 4.85 -3.62
C THR A 238 24.18 3.74 -2.57
N VAL A 239 23.29 3.86 -1.58
CA VAL A 239 23.06 2.81 -0.60
C VAL A 239 22.15 1.74 -1.21
N ALA A 240 22.34 0.50 -0.80
CA ALA A 240 21.44 -0.57 -1.23
C ALA A 240 20.05 -0.34 -0.61
N PRO A 241 18.96 -0.41 -1.41
CA PRO A 241 17.61 -0.27 -0.87
C PRO A 241 17.29 -1.40 0.12
N LEU A 242 16.26 -1.22 0.93
CA LEU A 242 15.73 -2.33 1.73
C LEU A 242 15.02 -3.33 0.82
N LYS A 243 14.85 -4.55 1.32
CA LYS A 243 13.96 -5.55 0.71
C LYS A 243 12.72 -5.68 1.57
N LEU A 244 11.59 -5.20 1.06
CA LEU A 244 10.35 -5.06 1.82
C LEU A 244 9.41 -6.24 1.54
N PHE A 245 8.97 -6.91 2.60
CA PHE A 245 8.08 -8.06 2.53
C PHE A 245 6.80 -7.74 3.29
N GLY A 246 5.65 -7.93 2.67
CA GLY A 246 4.37 -7.61 3.28
C GLY A 246 3.34 -8.70 3.03
N GLN A 247 2.45 -8.97 3.98
CA GLN A 247 1.27 -9.79 3.73
C GLN A 247 0.00 -9.02 4.10
N GLU A 248 -0.98 -9.05 3.20
CA GLU A 248 -2.25 -8.34 3.37
C GLU A 248 -3.42 -9.29 3.10
N PHE A 249 -4.44 -9.23 3.95
CA PHE A 249 -5.60 -10.11 3.89
C PHE A 249 -6.51 -9.82 2.69
N THR A 250 -6.75 -8.55 2.40
CA THR A 250 -7.75 -8.11 1.42
C THR A 250 -7.12 -7.78 0.05
N PRO A 251 -7.71 -8.25 -1.07
CA PRO A 251 -7.20 -7.94 -2.41
C PRO A 251 -7.11 -6.45 -2.73
N GLU A 252 -8.09 -5.67 -2.25
CA GLU A 252 -8.16 -4.21 -2.45
C GLU A 252 -6.92 -3.52 -1.86
N THR A 253 -6.60 -3.86 -0.63
CA THR A 253 -5.53 -3.24 0.15
C THR A 253 -4.16 -3.77 -0.31
N TRP A 254 -4.09 -5.05 -0.70
CA TRP A 254 -2.92 -5.63 -1.36
C TRP A 254 -2.55 -4.89 -2.65
N ALA A 255 -3.54 -4.62 -3.52
CA ALA A 255 -3.29 -3.88 -4.76
C ALA A 255 -2.73 -2.49 -4.49
N MET A 256 -3.23 -1.83 -3.44
CA MET A 256 -2.72 -0.55 -2.99
C MET A 256 -1.28 -0.63 -2.46
N ALA A 257 -0.94 -1.63 -1.64
CA ALA A 257 0.43 -1.81 -1.17
C ALA A 257 1.41 -1.93 -2.34
N ASN A 258 1.03 -2.71 -3.37
CA ASN A 258 1.86 -2.83 -4.56
C ASN A 258 1.95 -1.53 -5.37
N MET A 259 0.85 -0.76 -5.50
CA MET A 259 0.92 0.58 -6.11
C MET A 259 1.90 1.50 -5.36
N ASN A 260 1.91 1.43 -4.04
CA ASN A 260 2.79 2.23 -3.19
C ASN A 260 4.25 1.81 -3.36
N MET A 261 4.54 0.50 -3.30
CA MET A 261 5.87 -0.08 -3.58
C MET A 261 6.39 0.36 -4.96
N ILE A 262 5.54 0.30 -5.98
CA ILE A 262 5.92 0.67 -7.35
C ILE A 262 6.26 2.15 -7.44
N ILE A 263 5.46 3.07 -6.90
CA ILE A 263 5.76 4.51 -7.07
C ILE A 263 7.03 4.92 -6.34
N HIS A 264 7.34 4.27 -5.22
CA HIS A 264 8.54 4.54 -4.45
C HIS A 264 9.78 3.75 -4.91
N ASP A 265 9.70 3.04 -6.05
CA ASP A 265 10.83 2.26 -6.57
C ASP A 265 11.37 1.20 -5.58
N MET A 266 10.49 0.66 -4.73
CA MET A 266 10.89 -0.24 -3.65
C MET A 266 11.06 -1.67 -4.12
N GLU A 267 12.10 -2.33 -3.63
CA GLU A 267 12.34 -3.76 -3.86
C GLU A 267 11.60 -4.60 -2.82
N GLY A 268 10.95 -5.68 -3.27
CA GLY A 268 10.18 -6.47 -2.33
C GLY A 268 9.11 -7.36 -2.93
N GLN A 269 8.29 -7.91 -2.05
CA GLN A 269 7.14 -8.74 -2.41
C GLN A 269 6.02 -8.52 -1.40
N ILE A 270 4.83 -8.20 -1.91
CA ILE A 270 3.59 -8.16 -1.12
C ILE A 270 2.74 -9.37 -1.49
N GLU A 271 2.42 -10.19 -0.51
CA GLU A 271 1.61 -11.38 -0.63
C GLU A 271 0.16 -11.12 -0.19
N ILE A 272 -0.78 -11.88 -0.79
CA ILE A 272 -2.20 -11.79 -0.47
C ILE A 272 -2.67 -13.03 0.31
N GLY A 273 -3.40 -12.80 1.39
CA GLY A 273 -4.10 -13.82 2.15
C GLY A 273 -3.94 -13.70 3.66
N ASP A 274 -4.65 -14.57 4.39
CA ASP A 274 -4.65 -14.61 5.85
C ASP A 274 -3.28 -15.00 6.42
N THR A 275 -2.60 -14.07 7.09
CA THR A 275 -1.29 -14.32 7.72
C THR A 275 -1.38 -15.29 8.88
N PHE A 276 -2.45 -15.27 9.68
CA PHE A 276 -2.58 -16.20 10.80
C PHE A 276 -2.78 -17.64 10.31
N LYS A 277 -3.64 -17.85 9.32
CA LYS A 277 -3.96 -19.19 8.81
C LYS A 277 -2.99 -19.70 7.76
N ASN A 278 -2.47 -18.81 6.92
CA ASN A 278 -1.59 -19.17 5.82
C ASN A 278 -0.47 -18.13 5.62
N PRO A 279 0.54 -18.09 6.51
CA PRO A 279 1.75 -17.30 6.27
C PRO A 279 2.37 -17.62 4.93
N LYS A 280 2.60 -16.61 4.10
CA LYS A 280 3.11 -16.80 2.72
C LYS A 280 4.63 -16.80 2.65
N PHE A 281 5.29 -16.09 3.55
CA PHE A 281 6.75 -16.05 3.61
C PHE A 281 7.30 -17.25 4.37
N ARG A 282 7.52 -18.34 3.64
CA ARG A 282 8.10 -19.58 4.15
C ARG A 282 9.40 -19.92 3.44
N THR A 283 10.30 -20.57 4.17
CA THR A 283 11.49 -21.22 3.62
C THR A 283 11.09 -22.41 2.74
N LYS A 284 12.05 -22.93 1.94
CA LYS A 284 11.82 -24.12 1.10
C LYS A 284 11.44 -25.37 1.91
N GLN A 285 11.82 -25.41 3.19
CA GLN A 285 11.51 -26.48 4.14
C GLN A 285 10.13 -26.29 4.81
N GLY A 286 9.37 -25.27 4.43
CA GLY A 286 8.02 -25.02 4.97
C GLY A 286 7.98 -24.26 6.29
N LYS A 287 9.14 -23.95 6.90
CA LYS A 287 9.24 -23.09 8.10
C LYS A 287 9.00 -21.63 7.77
N LEU A 288 8.60 -20.82 8.74
CA LEU A 288 8.57 -19.37 8.57
C LEU A 288 9.93 -18.82 8.12
N ARG A 289 9.88 -17.85 7.20
CA ARG A 289 11.04 -17.04 6.88
C ARG A 289 11.25 -16.02 7.99
N THR A 290 12.51 -15.74 8.29
CA THR A 290 12.91 -14.75 9.30
C THR A 290 13.53 -13.51 8.65
N PHE A 291 13.37 -12.36 9.29
CA PHE A 291 13.73 -11.04 8.76
C PHE A 291 14.58 -10.22 9.75
N ASP A 292 15.27 -9.19 9.25
CA ASP A 292 16.10 -8.30 10.07
C ASP A 292 15.26 -7.35 10.90
N ARG A 293 14.11 -6.91 10.35
CA ARG A 293 13.14 -6.08 11.05
C ARG A 293 11.74 -6.59 10.80
N VAL A 294 10.89 -6.50 11.81
CA VAL A 294 9.47 -6.78 11.68
C VAL A 294 8.68 -5.60 12.22
N VAL A 295 7.77 -5.03 11.43
CA VAL A 295 6.96 -3.88 11.79
C VAL A 295 5.50 -4.21 11.56
N ALA A 296 4.59 -3.81 12.47
CA ALA A 296 3.17 -4.07 12.24
C ALA A 296 2.27 -3.09 12.99
N ASN A 297 1.12 -2.79 12.37
CA ASN A 297 -0.05 -2.27 13.05
C ASN A 297 -1.23 -3.21 12.71
N PRO A 298 -1.34 -4.36 13.40
CA PRO A 298 -2.41 -5.30 13.14
C PRO A 298 -3.76 -4.71 13.56
N MET A 299 -4.86 -5.27 13.05
CA MET A 299 -6.19 -4.96 13.59
C MET A 299 -6.25 -5.39 15.06
N TRP A 300 -6.62 -4.46 15.94
CA TRP A 300 -6.63 -4.69 17.38
C TRP A 300 -7.84 -5.51 17.85
N ASN A 301 -7.71 -6.17 18.99
CA ASN A 301 -8.81 -6.77 19.75
C ASN A 301 -9.63 -7.82 18.99
N GLN A 302 -9.00 -8.55 18.07
CA GLN A 302 -9.65 -9.63 17.32
C GLN A 302 -9.99 -10.79 18.27
N ASP A 303 -11.26 -11.19 18.35
CA ASP A 303 -11.79 -12.16 19.32
C ASP A 303 -12.22 -13.50 18.70
N TRP A 304 -12.07 -13.64 17.39
CA TRP A 304 -12.52 -14.81 16.62
C TRP A 304 -11.48 -15.92 16.48
N PHE A 305 -10.23 -15.72 16.95
CA PHE A 305 -9.23 -16.78 16.98
C PHE A 305 -9.44 -17.70 18.19
N THR A 306 -9.25 -18.99 17.98
CA THR A 306 -9.51 -20.04 18.96
C THR A 306 -8.21 -20.65 19.47
N GLU A 307 -8.25 -21.32 20.62
CA GLU A 307 -7.09 -22.04 21.17
C GLU A 307 -6.52 -23.07 20.16
N ALA A 308 -7.40 -23.71 19.39
CA ALA A 308 -7.01 -24.65 18.33
C ALA A 308 -6.22 -23.99 17.19
N ASP A 309 -6.42 -22.70 16.91
CA ASP A 309 -5.61 -21.99 15.90
C ASP A 309 -4.14 -21.83 16.34
N TYR A 310 -3.88 -21.89 17.64
CA TYR A 310 -2.55 -21.78 18.23
C TYR A 310 -1.93 -23.16 18.47
N ASP A 311 -2.72 -24.10 19.03
CA ASP A 311 -2.23 -25.44 19.36
C ASP A 311 -1.89 -26.28 18.12
N ASN A 312 -2.55 -26.03 16.98
CA ASN A 312 -2.29 -26.72 15.71
C ASN A 312 -1.25 -25.99 14.83
N ASP A 313 -0.51 -25.03 15.38
CA ASP A 313 0.51 -24.33 14.61
C ASP A 313 1.70 -25.24 14.28
N GLU A 314 1.99 -25.37 12.98
CA GLU A 314 3.11 -26.17 12.46
C GLU A 314 4.36 -25.32 12.19
N LEU A 315 4.35 -24.05 12.62
CA LEU A 315 5.31 -23.02 12.21
C LEU A 315 6.15 -22.48 13.36
N ASP A 316 6.06 -23.11 14.53
CA ASP A 316 6.77 -22.74 15.76
C ASP A 316 6.49 -21.27 16.20
N ARG A 317 5.30 -20.73 15.89
CA ARG A 317 4.93 -19.34 16.22
C ARG A 317 4.57 -19.15 17.68
N PHE A 318 3.99 -20.17 18.29
CA PHE A 318 3.34 -20.06 19.60
C PHE A 318 4.07 -20.97 20.61
N PRO A 319 5.08 -20.45 21.32
CA PRO A 319 5.90 -21.26 22.21
C PRO A 319 5.15 -21.73 23.45
N ALA A 320 5.58 -22.87 23.99
CA ALA A 320 5.07 -23.39 25.25
C ALA A 320 5.28 -22.38 26.39
N GLY A 321 4.20 -22.06 27.12
CA GLY A 321 4.21 -21.07 28.19
C GLY A 321 3.69 -19.68 27.78
N ALA A 322 3.57 -19.40 26.47
CA ALA A 322 2.83 -18.25 25.94
C ALA A 322 1.51 -18.74 25.31
N GLY A 323 1.54 -19.10 24.02
CA GLY A 323 0.43 -19.72 23.33
C GLY A 323 -0.79 -18.81 23.17
N PHE A 324 -1.97 -19.42 23.24
CA PHE A 324 -3.25 -18.72 23.09
C PHE A 324 -3.45 -17.62 24.14
N PRO A 325 -3.58 -16.33 23.76
CA PRO A 325 -3.72 -15.21 24.69
C PRO A 325 -5.11 -15.14 25.37
N GLY A 326 -6.08 -15.92 24.89
CA GLY A 326 -7.45 -15.92 25.38
C GLY A 326 -8.43 -15.37 24.35
N LYS A 327 -9.72 -15.50 24.63
CA LYS A 327 -10.79 -15.18 23.67
C LYS A 327 -11.06 -13.69 23.51
N SER A 328 -10.49 -12.84 24.35
CA SER A 328 -10.80 -11.40 24.34
C SER A 328 -10.02 -10.60 23.32
N SER A 329 -8.83 -11.08 22.90
CA SER A 329 -7.98 -10.36 21.95
C SER A 329 -6.85 -11.26 21.45
N ALA A 330 -6.55 -11.19 20.16
CA ALA A 330 -5.41 -11.83 19.51
C ALA A 330 -4.17 -10.94 19.37
N ASP A 331 -4.14 -9.76 20.00
CA ASP A 331 -3.03 -8.80 19.91
C ASP A 331 -1.68 -9.48 20.22
N TRP A 332 -1.60 -10.24 21.32
CA TRP A 332 -0.39 -10.99 21.71
C TRP A 332 -0.12 -12.22 20.83
N GLY A 333 -1.09 -12.68 20.05
CA GLY A 333 -0.86 -13.66 19.00
C GLY A 333 -0.09 -13.05 17.82
N TRP A 334 -0.38 -11.81 17.44
CA TRP A 334 0.41 -11.08 16.44
C TRP A 334 1.84 -10.83 16.90
N VAL A 335 2.04 -10.45 18.17
CA VAL A 335 3.40 -10.29 18.74
C VAL A 335 4.19 -11.60 18.66
N GLN A 336 3.55 -12.73 18.95
CA GLN A 336 4.15 -14.07 18.80
C GLN A 336 4.53 -14.37 17.34
N HIS A 337 3.63 -14.12 16.38
CA HIS A 337 3.93 -14.29 14.95
C HIS A 337 5.10 -13.41 14.50
N MET A 338 5.14 -12.14 14.94
CA MET A 338 6.24 -11.23 14.64
C MET A 338 7.56 -11.73 15.23
N HIS A 339 7.55 -12.18 16.49
CA HIS A 339 8.74 -12.73 17.15
C HIS A 339 9.29 -13.95 16.41
N ALA A 340 8.43 -14.90 16.03
CA ALA A 340 8.83 -16.07 15.25
C ALA A 340 9.33 -15.73 13.84
N SER A 341 9.02 -14.54 13.33
CA SER A 341 9.47 -14.02 12.05
C SER A 341 10.77 -13.19 12.15
N LEU A 342 11.36 -13.03 13.35
CA LEU A 342 12.64 -12.33 13.52
C LEU A 342 13.82 -13.31 13.38
N ASN A 343 14.89 -12.84 12.73
CA ASN A 343 16.16 -13.56 12.78
C ASN A 343 16.87 -13.33 14.13
N ALA A 344 18.01 -13.99 14.35
CA ALA A 344 18.72 -13.96 15.64
C ALA A 344 19.18 -12.55 16.08
N THR A 345 19.29 -11.59 15.17
CA THR A 345 19.68 -10.20 15.42
C THR A 345 18.54 -9.22 15.12
N GLY A 346 17.33 -9.75 14.92
CA GLY A 346 16.20 -8.98 14.43
C GLY A 346 15.60 -8.07 15.50
N ARG A 347 14.96 -6.98 15.08
CA ARG A 347 14.15 -6.12 15.96
C ARG A 347 12.72 -6.00 15.46
N GLY A 348 11.77 -6.03 16.39
CA GLY A 348 10.34 -5.89 16.12
C GLY A 348 9.76 -4.58 16.67
N ALA A 349 8.82 -3.96 15.97
CA ALA A 349 8.03 -2.85 16.49
C ALA A 349 6.55 -3.03 16.12
N VAL A 350 5.68 -3.02 17.13
CA VAL A 350 4.24 -3.24 16.96
C VAL A 350 3.46 -2.13 17.65
N VAL A 351 2.35 -1.69 17.05
CA VAL A 351 1.37 -0.81 17.69
C VAL A 351 0.12 -1.62 18.00
N LEU A 352 -0.33 -1.55 19.25
CA LEU A 352 -1.47 -2.29 19.77
C LEU A 352 -2.35 -1.35 20.61
N ASP A 353 -3.59 -1.78 20.87
CA ASP A 353 -4.46 -1.12 21.85
C ASP A 353 -3.79 -1.08 23.25
N THR A 354 -4.05 -0.02 24.00
CA THR A 354 -3.54 0.19 25.38
C THR A 354 -3.88 -0.97 26.33
N GLY A 355 -4.99 -1.68 26.08
CA GLY A 355 -5.34 -2.87 26.82
C GLY A 355 -4.31 -3.99 26.70
N ALA A 356 -3.56 -4.10 25.60
CA ALA A 356 -2.55 -5.15 25.41
C ALA A 356 -1.50 -5.14 26.52
N ALA A 357 -1.17 -3.97 27.08
CA ALA A 357 -0.21 -3.83 28.18
C ALA A 357 -0.77 -4.25 29.56
N SER A 358 -2.10 -4.30 29.75
CA SER A 358 -2.71 -4.42 31.09
C SER A 358 -3.81 -5.48 31.21
N ARG A 359 -4.45 -5.92 30.13
CA ARG A 359 -5.57 -6.87 30.16
C ARG A 359 -5.18 -8.17 30.87
N GLY A 360 -6.03 -8.61 31.80
CA GLY A 360 -5.77 -9.76 32.67
C GLY A 360 -4.92 -9.46 33.92
N SER A 361 -4.32 -8.28 34.05
CA SER A 361 -3.67 -7.86 35.30
C SER A 361 -4.73 -7.55 36.35
N GLY A 362 -4.56 -8.08 37.57
CA GLY A 362 -5.49 -7.83 38.70
C GLY A 362 -6.70 -8.75 38.79
N ASN A 363 -7.02 -9.52 37.74
CA ASN A 363 -8.11 -10.52 37.77
C ASN A 363 -7.53 -11.94 37.87
N ALA A 364 -7.97 -12.70 38.88
CA ALA A 364 -7.45 -14.04 39.19
C ALA A 364 -7.87 -15.15 38.20
N GLY A 365 -8.64 -14.84 37.15
CA GLY A 365 -9.07 -15.84 36.18
C GLY A 365 -9.57 -15.25 34.87
N THR A 366 -9.40 -16.05 33.81
CA THR A 366 -9.94 -15.96 32.43
C THR A 366 -9.10 -15.33 31.32
N ASN A 367 -8.22 -14.37 31.57
CA ASN A 367 -7.41 -13.76 30.50
C ASN A 367 -5.94 -14.25 30.55
N LYS A 368 -5.52 -14.98 29.50
CA LYS A 368 -4.17 -15.56 29.37
C LYS A 368 -3.14 -14.56 28.81
N GLU A 369 -3.53 -13.35 28.41
CA GLU A 369 -2.61 -12.30 27.94
C GLU A 369 -1.57 -11.96 29.01
N LYS A 370 -1.94 -11.98 30.30
CA LYS A 370 -0.96 -11.82 31.39
C LYS A 370 0.13 -12.88 31.32
N THR A 371 -0.23 -14.13 31.06
CA THR A 371 0.72 -15.25 30.94
C THR A 371 1.63 -15.05 29.74
N VAL A 372 1.06 -14.70 28.58
CA VAL A 372 1.85 -14.41 27.38
C VAL A 372 2.81 -13.23 27.61
N ARG A 373 2.33 -12.12 28.20
CA ARG A 373 3.18 -10.98 28.58
C ARG A 373 4.32 -11.37 29.50
N GLN A 374 4.02 -12.11 30.56
CA GLN A 374 5.01 -12.57 31.52
C GLN A 374 6.08 -13.41 30.81
N TRP A 375 5.68 -14.29 29.89
CA TRP A 375 6.61 -15.08 29.09
C TRP A 375 7.57 -14.20 28.29
N PHE A 376 7.09 -13.18 27.59
CA PHE A 376 7.95 -12.25 26.84
C PHE A 376 8.92 -11.48 27.74
N VAL A 377 8.47 -11.04 28.92
CA VAL A 377 9.32 -10.34 29.89
C VAL A 377 10.36 -11.26 30.52
N ASP A 378 9.97 -12.47 30.93
CA ASP A 378 10.85 -13.46 31.56
C ASP A 378 11.98 -13.92 30.62
N HIS A 379 11.76 -13.83 29.30
CA HIS A 379 12.73 -14.16 28.26
C HIS A 379 13.49 -12.95 27.72
N ASP A 380 13.34 -11.76 28.33
CA ASP A 380 14.04 -10.53 27.92
C ASP A 380 13.78 -10.13 26.45
N LEU A 381 12.54 -10.33 25.99
CA LEU A 381 12.14 -10.08 24.59
C LEU A 381 11.47 -8.71 24.37
N ILE A 382 11.26 -7.92 25.44
CA ILE A 382 10.66 -6.59 25.38
C ILE A 382 11.72 -5.55 25.76
N GLU A 383 12.17 -4.77 24.77
CA GLU A 383 13.19 -3.74 24.97
C GLU A 383 12.60 -2.41 25.48
N ALA A 384 11.43 -2.00 24.97
CA ALA A 384 10.80 -0.74 25.32
C ALA A 384 9.27 -0.75 25.12
N VAL A 385 8.58 0.15 25.84
CA VAL A 385 7.15 0.49 25.67
C VAL A 385 7.06 2.01 25.68
N LEU A 386 6.37 2.58 24.68
CA LEU A 386 6.27 4.04 24.47
C LEU A 386 4.90 4.59 24.89
#